data_AF-A0A6J3YRK6-F1
#
_entry.id   AF-A0A6J3YRK6-F1
#
_cell.length_a   1.000
_cell.length_b   1.000
_cell.length_c   1.000
_cell.angle_alpha   90.00
_cell.angle_beta   90.00
_cell.angle_gamma   90.00
#
_symmetry.space_group_name_H-M   'P 1'
#
loop_
_entity.id
_entity.type
_entity.pdbx_description
1 polymer ?
#
loop_
_entity_poly.entity_id
_entity_poly.type
_entity_poly.pdbx_seq_one_letter_code
_entity_poly.pdbx_strand_id
1 'polypeptide(L)' 'ERKYSCERCDRRFYTRKDVRRHAVVHTGRRDFLCPRCAQRFGRRDHLTRHLKKSHAQE' A
#
# COMPACT_ATOMS: atom_id res chain seq x y z
N GLU A 1 -18.36 -4.93 12.06
CA GLU A 1 -17.85 -3.74 12.79
C GLU A 1 -16.36 -3.58 12.59
N ARG A 2 -15.83 -2.34 12.58
CA ARG A 2 -14.38 -2.09 12.47
C ARG A 2 -13.73 -2.16 13.85
N LYS A 3 -13.27 -3.35 14.20
CA LYS A 3 -12.73 -3.67 15.54
C LYS A 3 -11.31 -3.17 15.77
N TYR A 4 -10.54 -2.90 14.72
CA TYR A 4 -9.12 -2.57 14.85
C TYR A 4 -8.85 -1.10 14.48
N SER A 5 -8.28 -0.32 15.39
CA SER A 5 -7.89 1.07 15.16
C SER A 5 -6.40 1.18 14.81
N CYS A 6 -6.04 2.22 14.08
CA CYS A 6 -4.64 2.66 13.97
C CYS A 6 -4.26 3.44 15.23
N GLU A 7 -3.03 3.25 15.72
CA GLU A 7 -2.53 3.96 16.91
C GLU A 7 -2.04 5.38 16.59
N ARG A 8 -1.82 5.69 15.30
CA ARG A 8 -1.32 7.00 14.84
C ARG A 8 -2.40 7.90 14.24
N CYS A 9 -3.62 7.39 14.05
CA CYS A 9 -4.75 8.18 13.56
C CYS A 9 -6.09 7.46 13.86
N ASP A 10 -7.20 8.18 13.77
CA ASP A 10 -8.54 7.64 14.09
C ASP A 10 -9.14 6.67 13.06
N ARG A 11 -8.31 6.13 12.14
CA ARG A 11 -8.80 5.16 11.16
C ARG A 11 -9.05 3.80 11.80
N ARG A 12 -10.24 3.27 11.57
CA ARG A 12 -10.66 1.92 11.98
C ARG A 12 -10.77 1.00 10.78
N PHE A 13 -10.47 -0.28 11.00
CA PHE A 13 -10.38 -1.35 10.01
C PHE A 13 -11.03 -2.63 10.53
N TYR A 14 -11.35 -3.54 9.60
CA TYR A 14 -11.99 -4.83 9.92
C TYR A 14 -10.98 -5.90 10.37
N THR A 15 -9.70 -5.77 10.00
CA THR A 15 -8.66 -6.75 10.35
C THR A 15 -7.37 -6.08 10.82
N ARG A 16 -6.56 -6.76 11.66
CA ARG A 16 -5.20 -6.30 12.00
C ARG A 16 -4.30 -6.18 10.78
N LYS A 17 -4.48 -7.06 9.79
CA LYS A 17 -3.74 -7.02 8.51
C LYS A 17 -3.97 -5.69 7.79
N ASP A 18 -5.19 -5.16 7.83
CA ASP A 18 -5.51 -3.87 7.23
C ASP A 18 -4.88 -2.70 7.98
N VAL A 19 -4.85 -2.74 9.32
CA VAL A 19 -4.14 -1.73 10.13
C VAL A 19 -2.64 -1.73 9.79
N ARG A 20 -2.01 -2.92 9.75
CA ARG A 20 -0.58 -3.04 9.40
C ARG A 20 -0.32 -2.55 7.99
N ARG A 21 -1.20 -2.88 7.04
CA ARG A 21 -1.13 -2.40 5.66
C ARG A 21 -1.29 -0.89 5.57
N HIS A 22 -2.14 -0.30 6.42
CA HIS A 22 -2.33 1.14 6.50
C HIS A 22 -1.12 1.84 7.09
N ALA A 23 -0.42 1.25 8.07
CA ALA A 23 0.73 1.87 8.73
C ALA A 23 1.84 2.36 7.79
N VAL A 24 1.95 1.80 6.57
CA VAL A 24 2.87 2.27 5.52
C VAL A 24 2.68 3.75 5.16
N VAL A 25 1.48 4.30 5.36
CA VAL A 25 1.21 5.73 5.09
C VAL A 25 1.86 6.63 6.14
N HIS A 26 2.03 6.14 7.36
CA HIS A 26 2.67 6.89 8.44
C HIS A 26 4.18 6.76 8.41
N THR A 27 4.71 5.63 7.95
CA THR A 27 6.16 5.41 7.86
C THR A 27 6.75 5.94 6.55
N GLY A 28 5.91 6.25 5.56
CA GLY A 28 6.36 6.65 4.22
C GLY A 28 7.15 5.57 3.49
N ARG A 29 7.25 4.36 4.04
CA ARG A 29 8.01 3.26 3.42
C ARG A 29 7.32 2.85 2.13
N ARG A 30 8.04 3.07 1.03
CA ARG A 30 7.64 2.63 -0.30
C ARG A 30 8.67 1.63 -0.80
N ASP A 31 8.60 0.44 -0.23
CA ASP A 31 9.56 -0.65 -0.46
C ASP A 31 9.40 -1.30 -1.85
N PHE A 32 8.32 -1.01 -2.58
CA PHE A 32 8.03 -1.62 -3.89
C PHE A 32 8.39 -0.65 -5.02
N LEU A 33 9.49 -0.90 -5.71
CA LEU A 33 9.94 -0.10 -6.86
C LEU A 33 9.39 -0.69 -8.17
N CYS A 34 8.86 0.17 -9.05
CA CYS A 34 8.60 -0.23 -10.42
C CYS A 34 9.92 -0.31 -11.21
N PRO A 35 10.26 -1.47 -11.79
CA PRO A 35 11.51 -1.62 -12.54
C PRO A 35 11.54 -0.84 -13.86
N ARG A 36 10.37 -0.42 -14.38
CA ARG A 36 10.24 0.24 -15.68
C ARG A 36 10.28 1.77 -15.61
N CYS A 37 9.73 2.37 -14.54
CA CYS A 37 9.65 3.84 -14.39
C CYS A 37 10.19 4.35 -13.04
N ALA A 38 10.82 3.49 -12.23
CA ALA A 38 11.35 3.81 -10.91
C ALA A 38 10.32 4.40 -9.91
N GLN A 39 9.02 4.30 -10.21
CA GLN A 39 7.97 4.77 -9.29
C GLN A 39 7.90 3.85 -8.07
N ARG A 40 7.87 4.45 -6.87
CA ARG A 40 7.80 3.73 -5.60
C ARG A 40 6.37 3.61 -5.07
N PHE A 41 6.01 2.42 -4.60
CA PHE A 41 4.72 2.08 -4.03
C PHE A 41 4.88 1.56 -2.60
N GLY A 42 3.94 1.92 -1.72
CA GLY A 42 3.89 1.40 -0.34
C GLY A 42 3.35 -0.03 -0.25
N ARG A 43 2.81 -0.58 -1.35
CA ARG A 43 2.17 -1.90 -1.36
C ARG A 43 2.37 -2.65 -2.67
N ARG A 44 2.55 -3.97 -2.59
CA ARG A 44 2.74 -4.86 -3.74
C ARG A 44 1.55 -4.88 -4.69
N ASP A 45 0.32 -4.93 -4.16
CA ASP A 45 -0.91 -4.92 -4.96
C ASP A 45 -1.05 -3.66 -5.81
N HIS A 46 -0.59 -2.52 -5.28
CA HIS A 46 -0.54 -1.26 -6.02
C HIS A 46 0.49 -1.31 -7.16
N LEU A 47 1.69 -1.83 -6.90
CA LEU A 47 2.71 -2.03 -7.93
C LEU A 47 2.22 -2.97 -9.03
N THR A 48 1.65 -4.12 -8.69
CA THR A 48 1.12 -5.07 -9.68
C THR A 48 0.04 -4.44 -10.55
N ARG A 49 -0.89 -3.68 -9.95
CA ARG A 49 -1.91 -2.95 -10.72
C ARG A 49 -1.29 -1.87 -11.61
N HIS A 50 -0.27 -1.17 -11.14
CA HIS A 50 0.45 -0.19 -11.93
C HIS A 50 1.15 -0.85 -13.12
N LEU A 51 1.89 -1.94 -12.93
CA LEU A 51 2.53 -2.68 -14.02
C LEU A 51 1.52 -3.12 -15.07
N LYS A 52 0.39 -3.68 -14.65
CA LYS A 52 -0.66 -4.13 -15.58
C LYS A 52 -1.37 -3.02 -16.33
N LYS A 53 -1.39 -1.77 -15.84
CA LYS A 53 -2.14 -0.66 -16.43
C LYS A 53 -1.25 0.35 -17.15
N SER A 54 -0.14 0.72 -16.52
CA SER A 54 0.81 1.70 -17.03
C SER A 54 1.86 1.09 -17.94
N HIS A 55 2.06 -0.23 -17.86
CA HIS A 55 3.08 -0.94 -18.60
C HIS A 55 2.53 -2.19 -19.33
N ALA A 56 1.25 -2.12 -19.74
CA ALA A 56 0.53 -3.22 -20.37
C ALA A 56 1.01 -3.55 -21.80
N GLN A 57 1.80 -2.67 -22.43
CA GLN A 57 2.18 -2.72 -23.85
C GLN A 57 3.69 -2.86 -24.09
N GLU A 58 4.42 -3.46 -23.14
CA GLU A 58 5.80 -3.90 -23.41
C GLU A 58 5.83 -5.37 -23.81
#